data_AF-A0A540V7G1-F1
#
_entry.id   AF-A0A540V7G1-F1
#
_cell.length_a   1.000
_cell.length_b   1.000
_cell.length_c   1.000
_cell.angle_alpha   90.00
_cell.angle_beta   90.00
_cell.angle_gamma   90.00
#
_symmetry.space_group_name_H-M   'P 1'
#
loop_
_entity.id
_entity.type
_entity.pdbx_description
1 polymer ?
#
loop_
_entity_poly.entity_id
_entity_poly.type
_entity_poly.pdbx_seq_one_letter_code
_entity_poly.pdbx_strand_id
1 'polypeptide(L)'
;MVTVEQALEADDGPVESASFDNVLRQAEAVRAELVAEAESLLDIPPYRPADGALHRLGFLLLLDLTMTDAQDCRHLHNLTADHPELFTVEGSDTAAHQTRAMQAQFFRLFGQMGDLAEFGGEVRCFEQWQDPAPVPA
;
A
#
# COMPACT_ATOMS: atom_id res chain seq x y z
N MET A 1 6.78 -19.37 8.96
CA MET A 1 6.29 -18.01 9.25
C MET A 1 5.07 -17.84 8.39
N VAL A 2 3.89 -17.94 9.01
CA VAL A 2 2.59 -17.85 8.34
C VAL A 2 2.32 -16.36 8.12
N THR A 3 2.01 -15.97 6.89
CA THR A 3 1.63 -14.57 6.60
C THR A 3 0.25 -14.29 7.20
N VAL A 4 -0.02 -13.03 7.54
CA VAL A 4 -1.31 -12.61 8.13
C VAL A 4 -2.50 -13.05 7.26
N GLU A 5 -2.30 -13.05 5.94
CA GLU A 5 -3.25 -13.55 4.94
C GLU A 5 -3.55 -15.05 5.11
N GLN A 6 -2.54 -15.88 5.35
CA GLN A 6 -2.69 -17.32 5.54
C GLN A 6 -3.37 -17.70 6.85
N ALA A 7 -3.33 -16.82 7.86
CA ALA A 7 -4.04 -17.03 9.12
C ALA A 7 -5.53 -16.66 9.01
N LEU A 8 -5.86 -15.69 8.17
CA LEU A 8 -7.24 -15.24 7.95
C LEU A 8 -8.04 -16.20 7.05
N GLU A 9 -7.39 -16.84 6.08
CA GLU A 9 -8.04 -17.81 5.17
C GLU A 9 -8.27 -19.19 5.80
N ALA A 10 -7.66 -19.50 6.94
CA ALA A 10 -7.70 -20.84 7.55
C ALA A 10 -8.82 -21.05 8.59
N ASP A 11 -9.54 -19.99 8.98
CA ASP A 11 -10.59 -20.05 10.01
C ASP A 11 -11.97 -19.89 9.36
N ASP A 12 -12.61 -21.01 9.02
CA ASP A 12 -13.94 -21.09 8.41
C ASP A 12 -15.07 -20.97 9.47
N GLY A 13 -14.75 -20.39 10.63
CA GLY A 13 -15.65 -20.11 11.74
C GLY A 13 -16.23 -18.69 11.68
N PRO A 14 -17.34 -18.41 12.38
CA PRO A 14 -17.85 -17.04 12.47
C PRO A 14 -16.78 -16.21 13.16
N VAL A 15 -16.10 -15.34 12.40
CA VAL A 15 -15.07 -14.43 12.91
C VAL A 15 -15.63 -13.74 14.13
N GLU A 16 -15.17 -14.14 15.32
CA GLU A 16 -15.57 -13.50 16.56
C GLU A 16 -15.14 -12.04 16.45
N SER A 17 -16.09 -11.12 16.32
CA SER A 17 -15.88 -9.68 16.15
C SER A 17 -14.72 -9.09 16.97
N ALA A 18 -14.46 -9.62 18.18
CA ALA A 18 -13.35 -9.23 19.03
C ALA A 18 -11.94 -9.52 18.45
N SER A 19 -11.75 -10.58 17.65
CA SER A 19 -10.47 -10.89 17.01
C SER A 19 -10.20 -9.92 15.86
N PHE A 20 -11.22 -9.63 15.04
CA PHE A 20 -11.15 -8.63 13.97
C PHE A 20 -10.86 -7.23 14.52
N ASP A 21 -11.55 -6.80 15.58
CA ASP A 21 -11.32 -5.49 16.21
C ASP A 21 -9.90 -5.35 16.77
N ASN A 22 -9.31 -6.44 17.27
CA ASN A 22 -7.92 -6.45 17.72
C ASN A 22 -6.94 -6.31 16.55
N VAL A 23 -7.18 -7.00 15.44
CA VAL A 23 -6.35 -6.89 14.23
C VAL A 23 -6.43 -5.48 13.65
N LEU A 24 -7.64 -4.91 13.56
CA LEU A 24 -7.85 -3.56 13.06
C LEU A 24 -7.12 -2.52 13.94
N ARG A 25 -7.28 -2.58 15.26
CA ARG A 25 -6.56 -1.68 16.19
C ARG A 25 -5.05 -1.81 16.07
N GLN A 26 -4.54 -3.03 15.89
CA GLN A 26 -3.10 -3.24 15.69
C GLN A 26 -2.63 -2.63 14.36
N ALA A 27 -3.38 -2.81 13.28
CA ALA A 27 -3.06 -2.22 11.98
C ALA A 27 -3.10 -0.69 12.04
N GLU A 28 -4.07 -0.10 12.73
CA GLU A 28 -4.15 1.35 12.95
C GLU A 28 -2.98 1.89 13.79
N ALA A 29 -2.57 1.17 14.83
CA ALA A 29 -1.40 1.54 15.62
C ALA A 29 -0.12 1.54 14.78
N VAL A 30 0.09 0.48 13.98
CA VAL A 30 1.23 0.40 13.05
C VAL A 30 1.18 1.53 12.01
N ARG A 31 -0.01 1.83 11.46
CA ARG A 31 -0.18 2.95 10.54
C ARG A 31 0.20 4.28 11.19
N ALA A 32 -0.23 4.52 12.43
CA ALA A 32 0.10 5.75 13.17
C ALA A 32 1.62 5.88 13.42
N GLU A 33 2.30 4.78 13.77
CA GLU A 33 3.76 4.77 13.93
C GLU A 33 4.48 5.08 12.60
N LEU A 34 4.02 4.49 11.49
CA LEU A 34 4.60 4.74 10.16
C LEU A 34 4.37 6.19 9.70
N VAL A 35 3.21 6.77 9.99
CA VAL A 35 2.93 8.18 9.70
C VAL A 35 3.88 9.09 10.48
N ALA A 36 4.05 8.86 11.78
CA ALA A 36 4.94 9.67 12.60
C ALA A 36 6.41 9.59 12.14
N GLU A 37 6.87 8.40 11.73
CA GLU A 37 8.21 8.23 11.18
C GLU A 37 8.36 8.94 9.82
N ALA A 38 7.36 8.85 8.95
CA ALA A 38 7.36 9.54 7.66
C ALA A 38 7.38 11.07 7.83
N GLU A 39 6.60 11.61 8.76
CA GLU A 39 6.60 13.04 9.11
C GLU A 39 7.99 13.49 9.60
N SER A 40 8.59 12.74 10.53
CA SER A 40 9.95 12.98 11.04
C SER A 40 11.01 13.00 9.93
N LEU A 41 10.91 12.09 8.96
CA LEU A 41 11.81 12.04 7.81
C LEU A 41 11.66 13.24 6.88
N LEU A 42 10.44 13.77 6.72
CA LEU A 42 10.17 14.94 5.90
C LEU A 42 10.61 16.26 6.55
N ASP A 43 10.78 16.29 7.86
CA ASP A 43 11.38 17.43 8.55
C ASP A 43 12.89 17.55 8.34
N ILE A 44 13.55 16.49 7.82
CA ILE A 44 14.97 16.53 7.49
C ILE A 44 15.15 17.32 6.18
N PRO A 45 15.84 18.47 6.19
CA PRO A 45 16.03 19.24 4.98
C PRO A 45 16.97 18.51 4.01
N PRO A 46 16.73 18.59 2.68
CA PRO A 46 17.57 17.94 1.70
C PRO A 46 18.93 18.64 1.62
N TYR A 47 20.03 17.88 1.76
CA TYR A 47 21.40 18.39 1.73
C TYR A 47 22.15 18.01 0.44
N ARG A 48 21.68 16.99 -0.28
CA ARG A 48 22.25 16.47 -1.52
C ARG A 48 21.20 16.48 -2.65
N PRO A 49 21.62 16.52 -3.92
CA PRO A 49 20.70 16.46 -5.06
C PRO A 49 19.76 15.24 -5.04
N ALA A 50 20.26 14.08 -4.60
CA ALA A 50 19.47 12.85 -4.50
C ALA A 50 18.39 12.89 -3.40
N ASP A 51 18.53 13.78 -2.41
CA ASP A 51 17.61 13.86 -1.27
C ASP A 51 16.25 14.42 -1.69
N GLY A 52 16.20 15.24 -2.75
CA GLY A 52 14.95 15.77 -3.28
C GLY A 52 14.00 14.68 -3.78
N ALA A 53 14.54 13.63 -4.42
CA ALA A 53 13.75 12.48 -4.83
C ALA A 53 13.27 11.67 -3.62
N LEU A 54 14.12 11.48 -2.61
CA LEU A 54 13.76 10.81 -1.37
C LEU A 54 12.65 11.53 -0.60
N HIS A 55 12.71 12.85 -0.55
CA HIS A 55 11.70 13.68 0.10
C HIS A 55 10.34 13.54 -0.60
N ARG A 56 10.32 13.53 -1.94
CA ARG A 56 9.09 13.27 -2.71
C ARG A 56 8.53 11.87 -2.49
N LEU A 57 9.39 10.85 -2.40
CA LEU A 57 8.96 9.47 -2.09
C LEU A 57 8.38 9.37 -0.67
N GLY A 58 9.00 10.03 0.31
CA GLY A 58 8.47 10.10 1.67
C GLY A 58 7.13 10.82 1.74
N PHE A 59 6.97 11.91 0.97
CA PHE A 59 5.70 12.64 0.89
C PHE A 59 4.61 11.80 0.24
N LEU A 60 4.94 11.06 -0.83
CA LEU A 60 4.00 10.14 -1.47
C LEU A 60 3.55 9.02 -0.51
N LEU A 61 4.46 8.46 0.26
CA LEU A 61 4.14 7.47 1.30
C LEU A 61 3.20 8.04 2.37
N LEU A 62 3.48 9.26 2.84
CA LEU A 62 2.65 9.94 3.83
C LEU A 62 1.22 10.14 3.31
N LEU A 63 1.06 10.55 2.04
CA LEU A 63 -0.25 10.67 1.42
C LEU A 63 -0.99 9.32 1.39
N ASP A 64 -0.33 8.26 0.94
CA ASP A 64 -0.93 6.92 0.84
C ASP A 64 -1.36 6.35 2.21
N LEU A 65 -0.59 6.65 3.27
CA LEU A 65 -0.91 6.23 4.64
C LEU A 65 -1.99 7.07 5.34
N THR A 66 -2.23 8.30 4.88
CA THR A 66 -3.15 9.25 5.54
C THR A 66 -4.45 9.44 4.79
N MET A 67 -4.48 9.16 3.49
CA MET A 67 -5.71 9.12 2.70
C MET A 67 -6.59 7.96 3.17
N THR A 68 -7.86 8.26 3.41
CA THR A 68 -8.88 7.29 3.83
C THR A 68 -9.88 6.98 2.72
N ASP A 69 -9.92 7.79 1.67
CA ASP A 69 -10.80 7.61 0.53
C ASP A 69 -10.12 6.81 -0.59
N ALA A 70 -10.75 5.70 -0.99
CA ALA A 70 -10.18 4.79 -1.99
C ALA A 70 -10.14 5.39 -3.42
N GLN A 71 -11.01 6.36 -3.74
CA GLN A 71 -10.96 7.06 -5.02
C GLN A 71 -9.77 8.05 -5.04
N ASP A 72 -9.52 8.75 -3.95
CA ASP A 72 -8.35 9.62 -3.80
C ASP A 72 -7.05 8.81 -3.84
N CYS A 73 -6.98 7.66 -3.17
CA CYS A 73 -5.83 6.76 -3.28
C CYS A 73 -5.61 6.31 -4.74
N ARG A 74 -6.65 5.81 -5.43
CA ARG A 74 -6.51 5.43 -6.85
C ARG A 74 -6.06 6.59 -7.73
N HIS A 75 -6.56 7.79 -7.47
CA HIS A 75 -6.13 8.98 -8.19
C HIS A 75 -4.64 9.28 -7.96
N LEU A 76 -4.17 9.18 -6.71
CA LEU A 76 -2.76 9.34 -6.34
C LEU A 76 -1.86 8.31 -7.04
N HIS A 77 -2.28 7.04 -7.07
CA HIS A 77 -1.56 5.96 -7.75
C HIS A 77 -1.46 6.22 -9.27
N ASN A 78 -2.56 6.65 -9.91
CA ASN A 78 -2.56 7.02 -11.32
C ASN A 78 -1.65 8.21 -11.62
N LEU A 79 -1.75 9.29 -10.83
CA LEU A 79 -0.87 10.46 -10.98
C LEU A 79 0.61 10.10 -10.85
N THR A 80 0.92 9.19 -9.92
CA THR A 80 2.29 8.72 -9.71
C THR A 80 2.79 7.91 -10.91
N ALA A 81 1.94 7.05 -11.48
CA ALA A 81 2.25 6.26 -12.66
C ALA A 81 2.41 7.11 -13.93
N ASP A 82 1.61 8.17 -14.06
CA ASP A 82 1.63 9.09 -15.21
C ASP A 82 2.85 10.03 -15.19
N HIS A 83 3.43 10.28 -14.01
CA HIS A 83 4.51 11.25 -13.80
C HIS A 83 5.76 10.67 -13.10
N PRO A 84 6.38 9.59 -13.63
CA PRO A 84 7.56 8.99 -13.03
C PRO A 84 8.77 9.94 -12.97
N GLU A 85 8.82 10.93 -13.87
CA GLU A 85 9.88 11.94 -13.94
C GLU A 85 9.99 12.78 -12.66
N LEU A 86 8.90 12.94 -11.91
CA LEU A 86 8.88 13.69 -10.65
C LEU A 86 9.76 13.05 -9.58
N PHE A 87 10.07 11.76 -9.72
CA PHE A 87 10.86 11.04 -8.75
C PHE A 87 12.29 10.78 -9.25
N THR A 88 12.68 11.34 -10.39
CA THR A 88 14.02 11.12 -10.97
C THR A 88 15.12 11.46 -9.97
N VAL A 89 16.01 10.48 -9.74
CA VAL A 89 17.19 10.64 -8.89
C VAL A 89 18.34 11.17 -9.74
N GLU A 90 18.79 12.38 -9.45
CA GLU A 90 19.96 12.99 -10.08
C GLU A 90 21.29 12.48 -9.49
N GLY A 91 22.37 12.57 -10.26
CA GLY A 91 23.73 12.23 -9.83
C GLY A 91 24.20 10.82 -10.21
N SER A 92 25.51 10.60 -10.19
CA SER A 92 26.15 9.32 -10.56
C SER A 92 27.02 8.75 -9.44
N ASP A 93 26.88 9.27 -8.23
CA ASP A 93 27.63 8.81 -7.07
C ASP A 93 26.99 7.57 -6.44
N THR A 94 27.69 6.96 -5.48
CA THR A 94 27.21 5.78 -4.76
C THR A 94 25.86 6.04 -4.08
N ALA A 95 25.64 7.26 -3.58
CA ALA A 95 24.38 7.65 -2.96
C ALA A 95 23.22 7.63 -3.97
N ALA A 96 23.39 8.22 -5.16
CA ALA A 96 22.39 8.18 -6.22
C ALA A 96 22.07 6.75 -6.68
N HIS A 97 23.07 5.86 -6.73
CA HIS A 97 22.83 4.44 -7.04
C HIS A 97 21.98 3.74 -5.97
N GLN A 98 22.28 3.96 -4.69
CA GLN A 98 21.50 3.40 -3.59
C GLN A 98 20.08 3.96 -3.56
N THR A 99 19.92 5.27 -3.76
CA THR A 99 18.63 5.94 -3.83
C THR A 99 17.76 5.37 -4.95
N ARG A 100 18.31 5.11 -6.14
CA ARG A 100 17.57 4.46 -7.23
C ARG A 100 17.14 3.04 -6.90
N ALA A 101 17.98 2.26 -6.23
CA ALA A 101 17.62 0.92 -5.80
C ALA A 101 16.46 0.96 -4.79
N MET A 102 16.50 1.90 -3.83
CA MET A 102 15.44 2.11 -2.86
C MET A 102 14.15 2.60 -3.53
N GLN A 103 14.24 3.52 -4.49
CA GLN A 103 13.12 3.99 -5.28
C GLN A 103 12.44 2.85 -6.06
N ALA A 104 13.22 1.99 -6.70
CA ALA A 104 12.66 0.85 -7.44
C ALA A 104 11.91 -0.11 -6.49
N GLN A 105 12.47 -0.35 -5.30
CA GLN A 105 11.80 -1.14 -4.27
C GLN A 105 10.53 -0.45 -3.76
N PHE A 106 10.59 0.87 -3.53
CA PHE A 106 9.45 1.68 -3.11
C PHE A 106 8.30 1.55 -4.12
N PHE A 107 8.53 1.82 -5.40
CA PHE A 107 7.46 1.78 -6.40
C PHE A 107 6.86 0.39 -6.60
N ARG A 108 7.67 -0.66 -6.41
CA ARG A 108 7.15 -2.03 -6.40
C ARG A 108 6.17 -2.25 -5.25
N LEU A 109 6.51 -1.80 -4.03
CA LEU A 109 5.64 -1.94 -2.86
C LEU A 109 4.42 -1.01 -2.96
N PHE A 110 4.63 0.22 -3.44
CA PHE A 110 3.58 1.20 -3.67
C PHE A 110 2.54 0.68 -4.65
N GLY A 111 2.95 0.13 -5.81
CA GLY A 111 2.02 -0.50 -6.75
C GLY A 111 1.22 -1.64 -6.13
N GLN A 112 1.86 -2.49 -5.30
CA GLN A 112 1.16 -3.55 -4.58
C GLN A 112 0.10 -3.03 -3.61
N MET A 113 0.35 -1.88 -2.95
CA MET A 113 -0.66 -1.23 -2.10
C MET A 113 -1.81 -0.64 -2.92
N GLY A 114 -1.53 -0.09 -4.11
CA GLY A 114 -2.54 0.37 -5.05
C GLY A 114 -3.45 -0.78 -5.51
N ASP A 115 -2.87 -1.94 -5.84
CA ASP A 115 -3.62 -3.16 -6.19
C ASP A 115 -4.48 -3.63 -5.00
N LEU A 116 -4.01 -3.48 -3.75
CA LEU A 116 -4.78 -3.78 -2.55
C LEU A 116 -5.94 -2.80 -2.34
N ALA A 117 -5.79 -1.52 -2.72
CA ALA A 117 -6.85 -0.52 -2.66
C ALA A 117 -7.96 -0.73 -3.71
N GLU A 118 -7.69 -1.44 -4.81
CA GLU A 118 -8.76 -1.97 -5.69
C GLU A 118 -9.66 -2.98 -4.97
N PHE A 119 -9.15 -3.68 -3.94
CA PHE A 119 -9.93 -4.61 -3.11
C PHE A 119 -10.57 -3.93 -1.89
N GLY A 120 -11.23 -2.79 -2.07
CA GLY A 120 -12.14 -2.26 -1.05
C GLY A 120 -13.26 -3.25 -0.75
N GLY A 121 -13.00 -4.29 0.05
CA GLY A 121 -13.95 -5.31 0.49
C GLY A 121 -14.90 -5.82 -0.59
N GLU A 122 -14.41 -6.26 -1.75
CA GLU A 122 -15.21 -7.20 -2.53
C GLU A 122 -15.08 -8.56 -1.86
N VAL A 123 -16.09 -8.92 -1.06
CA VAL A 123 -16.43 -10.33 -0.88
C VAL A 123 -16.42 -10.89 -2.29
N ARG A 124 -15.47 -11.79 -2.56
CA ARG A 124 -15.62 -12.71 -3.68
C ARG A 124 -16.90 -13.46 -3.39
N CYS A 125 -18.04 -12.94 -3.84
CA CYS A 125 -19.10 -13.79 -4.31
C CYS A 125 -18.42 -14.60 -5.42
N PHE A 126 -17.88 -15.75 -5.03
CA PHE A 126 -17.74 -16.85 -5.93
C PHE A 126 -19.10 -16.99 -6.61
N GLU A 127 -19.24 -16.43 -7.81
CA GLU A 127 -20.16 -16.95 -8.80
C GLU A 127 -19.65 -18.35 -9.17
N GLN A 128 -19.79 -19.28 -8.24
CA GLN A 128 -20.06 -20.67 -8.55
C GLN A 128 -21.55 -20.90 -8.28
N TRP A 129 -22.40 -20.14 -8.97
CA TRP A 129 -23.69 -20.71 -9.32
C TRP A 129 -23.41 -21.66 -10.49
N GLN A 130 -23.02 -22.88 -10.14
CA GLN A 130 -23.28 -24.00 -11.03
C GLN A 130 -24.80 -24.07 -11.20
N ASP A 131 -25.24 -23.74 -12.40
CA ASP A 131 -26.57 -23.98 -12.91
C ASP A 131 -26.99 -25.43 -12.59
N PRO A 132 -27.95 -25.68 -11.68
CA PRO A 132 -28.51 -27.02 -11.57
C PRO A 132 -29.40 -27.24 -12.80
N ALA A 133 -28.96 -28.16 -13.65
CA ALA A 133 -29.56 -28.56 -14.92
C ALA A 133 -31.12 -28.53 -14.94
N PRO A 134 -31.74 -28.20 -16.08
CA PRO A 134 -33.20 -28.11 -16.19
C PRO A 134 -33.86 -29.45 -15.84
N VAL A 135 -34.80 -29.40 -14.90
CA VAL A 135 -35.67 -30.54 -14.58
C VAL A 135 -36.58 -30.81 -15.78
N PRO A 136 -36.62 -32.03 -16.34
CA PRO A 136 -37.52 -32.35 -17.45
C PRO A 136 -38.99 -32.33 -17.01
N ALA A 137 -39.86 -31.87 -17.91
CA ALA A 137 -41.30 -31.69 -17.72
C ALA A 137 -42.08 -33.00 -17.54
#